data_AF-A0A3C0KBV4-F1
#
_entry.id   AF-A0A3C0KBV4-F1
#
_cell.length_a   1.000
_cell.length_b   1.000
_cell.length_c   1.000
_cell.angle_alpha   90.00
_cell.angle_beta   90.00
_cell.angle_gamma   90.00
#
_symmetry.space_group_name_H-M   'P 1'
#
loop_
_entity.id
_entity.type
_entity.pdbx_description
1 polymer ?
#
loop_
_entity_poly.entity_id
_entity_poly.type
_entity_poly.pdbx_seq_one_letter_code
_entity_poly.pdbx_strand_id
1 'polypeptide(L)'
;MRAAATIWLCALAASAVQAAGFGPPEGMLPIHPLPVAVPAGALSPLLSASLFREESGTGAAPTYYLGAGVVGSRLPIPDSPGATAWKVVPTADCARLEPVPTTLLHSPSVQAVLVQQNPLPMECAAAFEGSCTSRDGTLRITTAFEGRRRAARVGGGFFGTEGTIDTTFYTGVRTLSIEHLPSRLVLRMQERLNNTNGYSAPQTAIRYLPELQRLLLLGASEAHGMPLAHCVALPSP
;
A
#
# COMPACT_ATOMS: atom_id res chain seq x y z
N MET A 1 -29.38 -34.70 -46.91
CA MET A 1 -30.06 -34.02 -45.79
C MET A 1 -29.03 -33.77 -44.70
N ARG A 2 -28.83 -32.50 -44.34
CA ARG A 2 -27.83 -32.01 -43.39
C ARG A 2 -28.30 -32.22 -41.95
N ALA A 3 -27.39 -32.55 -41.04
CA ALA A 3 -27.54 -32.26 -39.63
C ALA A 3 -26.21 -31.74 -39.10
N ALA A 4 -26.08 -30.41 -39.06
CA ALA A 4 -24.95 -29.74 -38.41
C ALA A 4 -25.27 -29.62 -36.92
N ALA A 5 -24.53 -30.35 -36.08
CA ALA A 5 -24.62 -30.23 -34.63
C ALA A 5 -23.89 -28.96 -34.20
N THR A 6 -24.65 -27.91 -33.88
CA THR A 6 -24.11 -26.65 -33.35
C THR A 6 -23.80 -26.85 -31.87
N ILE A 7 -22.52 -27.06 -31.53
CA ILE A 7 -22.05 -27.08 -30.15
C ILE A 7 -22.00 -25.63 -29.66
N TRP A 8 -22.97 -25.24 -28.83
CA TRP A 8 -22.95 -23.98 -28.09
C TRP A 8 -21.89 -24.07 -26.99
N LEU A 9 -20.73 -23.46 -27.20
CA LEU A 9 -19.80 -23.14 -26.12
C LEU A 9 -20.38 -21.98 -25.31
N CYS A 10 -21.03 -22.27 -24.19
CA CYS A 10 -21.24 -21.29 -23.13
C CYS A 10 -19.89 -21.00 -22.47
N ALA A 11 -19.15 -20.02 -23.02
CA ALA A 11 -18.06 -19.37 -22.31
C ALA A 11 -18.66 -18.59 -21.13
N LEU A 12 -18.74 -19.23 -19.97
CA LEU A 12 -18.89 -18.54 -18.69
C LEU A 12 -17.60 -17.76 -18.44
N ALA A 13 -17.50 -16.58 -19.05
CA ALA A 13 -16.55 -15.57 -18.64
C ALA A 13 -16.94 -15.18 -17.21
N ALA A 14 -16.31 -15.81 -16.22
CA ALA A 14 -16.32 -15.30 -14.87
C ALA A 14 -15.74 -13.88 -14.96
N SER A 15 -16.61 -12.88 -14.84
CA SER A 15 -16.19 -11.51 -14.64
C SER A 15 -15.40 -11.53 -13.35
N ALA A 16 -14.07 -11.50 -13.45
CA ALA A 16 -13.21 -11.25 -12.30
C ALA A 16 -13.54 -9.81 -11.87
N VAL A 17 -14.51 -9.66 -10.98
CA VAL A 17 -14.74 -8.41 -10.29
C VAL A 17 -13.47 -8.18 -9.48
N GLN A 18 -12.61 -7.31 -9.99
CA GLN A 18 -11.40 -6.87 -9.30
C GLN A 18 -11.81 -6.34 -7.94
N ALA A 19 -11.06 -6.71 -6.91
CA ALA A 19 -11.20 -6.08 -5.61
C ALA A 19 -11.05 -4.57 -5.78
N ALA A 20 -12.04 -3.81 -5.30
CA ALA A 20 -12.17 -2.38 -5.55
C ALA A 20 -11.28 -1.51 -4.65
N GLY A 21 -10.20 -2.07 -4.11
CA GLY A 21 -9.40 -1.44 -3.09
C GLY A 21 -10.09 -1.38 -1.72
N PHE A 22 -9.33 -0.96 -0.71
CA PHE A 22 -9.93 -0.47 0.52
C PHE A 22 -10.60 0.89 0.25
N GLY A 23 -11.80 1.10 0.78
CA GLY A 23 -12.48 2.40 0.75
C GLY A 23 -11.80 3.44 1.65
N PRO A 24 -12.43 4.63 1.77
CA PRO A 24 -11.85 5.73 2.54
C PRO A 24 -11.63 5.34 4.01
N PRO A 25 -10.58 5.89 4.63
CA PRO A 25 -10.29 5.66 6.04
C PRO A 25 -11.27 6.40 6.96
N GLU A 26 -11.69 5.72 8.02
CA GLU A 26 -12.60 6.23 9.06
C GLU A 26 -12.04 5.89 10.45
N GLY A 27 -12.34 6.71 11.46
CA GLY A 27 -11.94 6.42 12.84
C GLY A 27 -11.60 7.66 13.64
N MET A 28 -10.86 7.45 14.73
CA MET A 28 -10.53 8.50 15.70
C MET A 28 -9.09 9.01 15.57
N LEU A 29 -8.25 8.38 14.76
CA LEU A 29 -6.93 8.91 14.46
C LEU A 29 -7.07 10.14 13.53
N PRO A 30 -6.43 11.28 13.85
CA PRO A 30 -6.45 12.46 12.99
C PRO A 30 -5.89 12.15 11.61
N ILE A 31 -6.71 12.35 10.58
CA ILE A 31 -6.38 12.03 9.20
C ILE A 31 -6.62 13.22 8.30
N HIS A 32 -5.66 13.48 7.43
CA HIS A 32 -5.65 14.62 6.53
C HIS A 32 -5.36 14.13 5.10
N PRO A 33 -5.97 14.75 4.07
CA PRO A 33 -5.54 14.55 2.69
C PRO A 33 -4.04 14.86 2.55
N LEU A 34 -3.33 14.07 1.75
CA LEU A 34 -1.93 14.32 1.42
C LEU A 34 -1.83 14.69 -0.06
N PRO A 35 -1.86 15.99 -0.43
CA PRO A 35 -1.74 16.38 -1.83
C PRO A 35 -0.42 15.88 -2.41
N VAL A 36 -0.49 15.23 -3.57
CA VAL A 36 0.69 14.76 -4.31
C VAL A 36 0.65 15.35 -5.71
N ALA A 37 1.64 16.20 -6.01
CA ALA A 37 1.86 16.68 -7.37
C ALA A 37 2.77 15.68 -8.10
N VAL A 38 2.25 15.09 -9.17
CA VAL A 38 2.99 14.19 -10.06
C VAL A 38 3.06 14.83 -11.44
N PRO A 39 4.25 15.16 -11.95
CA PRO A 39 4.42 15.68 -13.31
C PRO A 39 3.88 14.71 -14.37
N ALA A 40 3.51 15.21 -15.54
CA ALA A 40 3.10 14.36 -16.66
C ALA A 40 4.26 13.42 -17.06
N GLY A 41 3.95 12.13 -17.24
CA GLY A 41 4.95 11.11 -17.59
C GLY A 41 5.84 10.65 -16.43
N ALA A 42 5.65 11.18 -15.22
CA ALA A 42 6.36 10.74 -14.03
C ALA A 42 5.64 9.59 -13.32
N LEU A 43 6.43 8.80 -12.58
CA LEU A 43 5.92 7.78 -11.68
C LEU A 43 5.28 8.42 -10.45
N SER A 44 4.19 7.81 -9.98
CA SER A 44 3.43 8.27 -8.81
C SER A 44 3.85 7.48 -7.57
N PRO A 45 3.98 8.13 -6.39
CA PRO A 45 4.33 7.44 -5.16
C PRO A 45 3.15 6.62 -4.59
N LEU A 46 1.95 6.76 -5.18
CA LEU A 46 0.74 6.06 -4.74
C LEU A 46 0.66 4.61 -5.22
N LEU A 47 1.48 4.24 -6.20
CA LEU A 47 1.54 2.87 -6.71
C LEU A 47 2.70 2.10 -6.07
N SER A 48 3.86 2.75 -6.01
CA SER A 48 5.05 2.21 -5.38
C SER A 48 6.06 3.33 -5.13
N ALA A 49 6.54 3.42 -3.88
CA ALA A 49 7.60 4.35 -3.51
C ALA A 49 8.54 3.73 -2.48
N SER A 50 9.84 3.85 -2.69
CA SER A 50 10.84 3.50 -1.69
C SER A 50 10.94 4.62 -0.65
N LEU A 51 11.15 4.25 0.62
CA LEU A 51 11.41 5.20 1.70
C LEU A 51 12.92 5.42 1.81
N PHE A 52 13.33 6.68 1.94
CA PHE A 52 14.71 7.07 2.20
C PHE A 52 14.75 7.94 3.46
N ARG A 53 15.90 7.92 4.13
CA ARG A 53 16.15 8.61 5.38
C ARG A 53 17.52 9.26 5.36
N GLU A 54 17.59 10.48 5.86
CA GLU A 54 18.82 11.22 6.12
C GLU A 54 18.88 11.54 7.61
N GLU A 55 19.93 11.07 8.28
CA GLU A 55 20.14 11.36 9.69
C GLU A 55 20.53 12.83 9.90
N SER A 56 20.01 13.41 10.97
CA SER A 56 20.48 14.73 11.39
C SER A 56 21.78 14.61 12.18
N GLY A 57 22.84 15.27 11.71
CA GLY A 57 24.10 15.36 12.43
C GLY A 57 24.04 16.20 13.72
N THR A 58 22.91 16.84 14.02
CA THR A 58 22.73 17.75 15.17
C THR A 58 21.73 17.25 16.21
N GLY A 59 21.29 15.98 16.12
CA GLY A 59 20.33 15.38 17.05
C GLY A 59 18.87 15.80 16.82
N ALA A 60 18.58 16.51 15.72
CA ALA A 60 17.21 16.77 15.28
C ALA A 60 16.55 15.49 14.70
N ALA A 61 15.24 15.52 14.49
CA ALA A 61 14.53 14.43 13.83
C ALA A 61 15.13 14.18 12.42
N PRO A 62 15.21 12.91 11.97
CA PRO A 62 15.69 12.58 10.64
C PRO A 62 14.77 13.17 9.57
N THR A 63 15.36 13.43 8.40
CA THR A 63 14.58 13.82 7.22
C THR A 63 14.19 12.59 6.43
N TYR A 64 12.92 12.48 6.06
CA TYR A 64 12.42 11.40 5.22
C TYR A 64 12.15 11.87 3.81
N TYR A 65 12.37 10.95 2.87
CA TYR A 65 12.07 11.15 1.47
C TYR A 65 11.36 9.92 0.89
N LEU A 66 10.57 10.14 -0.15
CA LEU A 66 9.93 9.10 -0.96
C LEU A 66 10.53 9.15 -2.36
N GLY A 67 10.83 7.99 -2.94
CA GLY A 67 11.28 7.88 -4.33
C GLY A 67 10.45 6.86 -5.10
N ALA A 68 9.80 7.27 -6.18
CA ALA A 68 9.11 6.38 -7.10
C ALA A 68 10.03 6.05 -8.29
N GLY A 69 10.34 4.77 -8.48
CA GLY A 69 11.28 4.32 -9.53
C GLY A 69 12.75 4.69 -9.27
N VAL A 70 13.09 5.20 -8.09
CA VAL A 70 14.45 5.57 -7.69
C VAL A 70 15.11 4.39 -6.97
N VAL A 71 16.31 4.00 -7.41
CA VAL A 71 17.08 2.90 -6.79
C VAL A 71 17.94 3.41 -5.64
N GLY A 72 18.36 4.68 -5.71
CA GLY A 72 19.28 5.31 -4.77
C GLY A 72 20.73 4.83 -4.92
N SER A 73 21.58 5.21 -3.97
CA SER A 73 23.04 5.14 -4.09
C SER A 73 23.67 3.74 -3.96
N ARG A 74 22.88 2.69 -3.72
CA ARG A 74 23.42 1.37 -3.28
C ARG A 74 23.87 0.46 -4.41
N LEU A 75 23.26 0.57 -5.60
CA LEU A 75 23.56 -0.28 -6.74
C LEU A 75 23.79 0.60 -7.98
N PRO A 76 24.69 0.21 -8.91
CA PRO A 76 24.89 0.91 -10.18
C PRO A 76 23.75 0.62 -11.16
N ILE A 77 22.51 0.64 -10.68
CA ILE A 77 21.31 0.45 -11.47
C ILE A 77 20.73 1.84 -11.72
N PRO A 78 20.50 2.21 -12.98
CA PRO A 78 19.88 3.50 -13.29
C PRO A 78 18.46 3.54 -12.74
N ASP A 79 18.02 4.74 -12.37
CA ASP A 79 16.62 4.99 -12.03
C ASP A 79 15.70 4.63 -13.20
N SER A 80 14.46 4.27 -12.87
CA SER A 80 13.44 3.96 -13.88
C SER A 80 13.09 5.21 -14.71
N PRO A 81 12.68 5.06 -15.97
CA PRO A 81 12.11 6.16 -16.74
C PRO A 81 10.96 6.83 -15.97
N GLY A 82 10.99 8.16 -15.88
CA GLY A 82 9.98 8.94 -15.15
C GLY A 82 10.15 8.93 -13.62
N ALA A 83 11.30 8.50 -13.09
CA ALA A 83 11.56 8.50 -11.66
C ALA A 83 11.40 9.89 -11.01
N THR A 84 10.89 9.90 -9.79
CA THR A 84 10.52 11.11 -9.06
C THR A 84 10.78 10.94 -7.57
N ALA A 85 11.01 12.08 -6.90
CA ALA A 85 11.32 12.11 -5.49
C ALA A 85 10.59 13.24 -4.77
N TRP A 86 10.26 13.01 -3.50
CA TRP A 86 9.65 13.99 -2.62
C TRP A 86 10.30 13.97 -1.25
N LYS A 87 10.48 15.15 -0.66
CA LYS A 87 10.77 15.31 0.76
C LYS A 87 9.46 15.28 1.55
N VAL A 88 9.45 14.54 2.65
CA VAL A 88 8.35 14.56 3.62
C VAL A 88 8.59 15.72 4.58
N VAL A 89 7.75 16.75 4.50
CA VAL A 89 7.85 17.94 5.35
C VAL A 89 6.72 17.92 6.38
N PRO A 90 7.01 17.82 7.68
CA PRO A 90 5.98 17.87 8.71
C PRO A 90 5.29 19.25 8.69
N THR A 91 3.97 19.25 8.89
CA THR A 91 3.14 20.45 9.03
C THR A 91 2.47 20.44 10.41
N ALA A 92 1.79 21.53 10.75
CA ALA A 92 1.03 21.61 12.00
C ALA A 92 -0.02 20.49 12.11
N ASP A 93 -0.73 20.22 11.02
CA ASP A 93 -1.78 19.20 10.99
C ASP A 93 -1.22 17.80 10.75
N CYS A 94 -0.30 17.65 9.80
CA CYS A 94 0.27 16.35 9.45
C CYS A 94 1.62 16.47 8.73
N ALA A 95 1.65 16.22 7.42
CA ALA A 95 2.83 16.37 6.56
C ALA A 95 2.41 16.72 5.13
N ARG A 96 3.34 17.24 4.34
CA ARG A 96 3.21 17.47 2.90
C ARG A 96 4.39 16.85 2.15
N LEU A 97 4.17 16.52 0.88
CA LEU A 97 5.21 16.05 -0.02
C LEU A 97 5.71 17.20 -0.90
N GLU A 98 6.98 17.56 -0.73
CA GLU A 98 7.64 18.58 -1.55
C GLU A 98 8.49 17.91 -2.62
N PRO A 99 8.27 18.17 -3.93
CA PRO A 99 9.10 17.61 -4.98
C PRO A 99 10.57 18.00 -4.82
N VAL A 100 11.46 17.04 -4.98
CA VAL A 100 12.92 17.25 -4.96
C VAL A 100 13.57 16.55 -6.15
N PRO A 101 14.76 16.98 -6.60
CA PRO A 101 15.52 16.27 -7.61
C PRO A 101 15.85 14.84 -7.16
N THR A 102 15.74 13.85 -8.06
CA THR A 102 16.10 12.46 -7.74
C THR A 102 17.58 12.32 -7.39
N THR A 103 18.46 13.19 -7.91
CA THR A 103 19.89 13.25 -7.57
C THR A 103 20.15 13.45 -6.08
N LEU A 104 19.21 14.06 -5.34
CA LEU A 104 19.31 14.18 -3.88
C LEU A 104 19.29 12.81 -3.19
N LEU A 105 18.47 11.86 -3.71
CA LEU A 105 18.38 10.49 -3.17
C LEU A 105 19.62 9.64 -3.49
N HIS A 106 20.50 10.12 -4.37
CA HIS A 106 21.79 9.51 -4.66
C HIS A 106 22.94 10.11 -3.82
N SER A 107 22.64 11.12 -2.99
CA SER A 107 23.60 11.65 -2.02
C SER A 107 24.05 10.56 -1.04
N PRO A 108 25.33 10.52 -0.63
CA PRO A 108 25.80 9.57 0.38
C PRO A 108 25.16 9.78 1.76
N SER A 109 24.63 10.98 2.05
CA SER A 109 23.91 11.27 3.30
C SER A 109 22.51 10.67 3.36
N VAL A 110 21.92 10.34 2.20
CA VAL A 110 20.56 9.82 2.07
C VAL A 110 20.63 8.32 1.86
N GLN A 111 20.01 7.55 2.76
CA GLN A 111 20.02 6.11 2.72
C GLN A 111 18.63 5.56 2.46
N ALA A 112 18.53 4.58 1.56
CA ALA A 112 17.29 3.82 1.38
C ALA A 112 16.99 3.03 2.67
N VAL A 113 15.78 3.14 3.18
CA VAL A 113 15.33 2.39 4.35
C VAL A 113 15.12 0.94 3.93
N LEU A 114 16.01 0.06 4.39
CA LEU A 114 15.95 -1.36 4.07
C LEU A 114 14.82 -2.05 4.83
N VAL A 115 14.34 -3.18 4.31
CA VAL A 115 13.29 -4.00 4.94
C VAL A 115 13.59 -4.31 6.41
N GLN A 116 14.85 -4.59 6.76
CA GLN A 116 15.28 -4.88 8.12
C GLN A 116 15.23 -3.65 9.04
N GLN A 117 15.37 -2.46 8.47
CA GLN A 117 15.37 -1.17 9.19
C GLN A 117 14.01 -0.48 9.15
N ASN A 118 13.07 -0.97 8.34
CA ASN A 118 11.74 -0.38 8.23
C ASN A 118 11.02 -0.44 9.58
N PRO A 119 10.58 0.71 10.14
CA PRO A 119 9.86 0.74 11.41
C PRO A 119 8.58 -0.10 11.40
N LEU A 120 7.96 -0.23 10.23
CA LEU A 120 6.84 -1.14 10.01
C LEU A 120 7.35 -2.39 9.27
N PRO A 121 7.33 -3.58 9.89
CA PRO A 121 7.73 -4.81 9.22
C PRO A 121 6.93 -5.09 7.94
N MET A 122 7.55 -5.74 6.95
CA MET A 122 6.92 -5.94 5.63
C MET A 122 5.75 -6.92 5.65
N GLU A 123 5.66 -7.78 6.67
CA GLU A 123 4.53 -8.66 6.92
C GLU A 123 3.25 -7.90 7.35
N CYS A 124 3.40 -6.64 7.78
CA CYS A 124 2.28 -5.81 8.18
C CYS A 124 1.32 -5.54 7.01
N ALA A 125 0.06 -5.96 7.18
CA ALA A 125 -0.97 -5.90 6.15
C ALA A 125 -0.63 -6.65 4.84
N ALA A 126 0.27 -7.63 4.91
CA ALA A 126 0.58 -8.48 3.76
C ALA A 126 -0.38 -9.65 3.57
N ALA A 127 -0.85 -10.22 4.68
CA ALA A 127 -1.75 -11.36 4.67
C ALA A 127 -3.21 -10.94 4.47
N PHE A 128 -4.01 -11.85 3.91
CA PHE A 128 -5.47 -11.72 3.84
C PHE A 128 -6.07 -11.44 5.22
N GLU A 129 -5.66 -12.20 6.23
CA GLU A 129 -6.00 -11.98 7.64
C GLU A 129 -4.72 -12.10 8.47
N GLY A 130 -4.57 -11.22 9.45
CA GLY A 130 -3.39 -11.24 10.31
C GLY A 130 -3.26 -9.98 11.15
N SER A 131 -2.30 -9.99 12.06
CA SER A 131 -1.93 -8.83 12.85
C SER A 131 -0.41 -8.75 12.96
N CYS A 132 0.11 -7.54 12.89
CA CYS A 132 1.50 -7.25 13.17
C CYS A 132 1.59 -6.06 14.14
N THR A 133 2.76 -5.83 14.71
CA THR A 133 3.08 -4.62 15.48
C THR A 133 4.34 -3.98 14.89
N SER A 134 4.42 -2.65 14.88
CA SER A 134 5.63 -1.93 14.50
C SER A 134 6.80 -2.30 15.42
N ARG A 135 8.04 -2.11 14.94
CA ARG A 135 9.25 -2.50 15.66
C ARG A 135 9.42 -1.79 17.01
N ASP A 136 8.90 -0.58 17.13
CA ASP A 136 8.90 0.24 18.35
C ASP A 136 7.71 -0.07 19.28
N GLY A 137 6.79 -0.94 18.88
CA GLY A 137 5.62 -1.30 19.70
C GLY A 137 4.49 -0.26 19.70
N THR A 138 4.57 0.78 18.88
CA THR A 138 3.65 1.94 18.93
C THR A 138 2.39 1.75 18.07
N LEU A 139 2.52 1.04 16.94
CA LEU A 139 1.43 0.79 16.00
C LEU A 139 1.10 -0.69 15.91
N ARG A 140 -0.19 -1.01 15.86
CA ARG A 140 -0.69 -2.33 15.48
C ARG A 140 -1.47 -2.23 14.18
N ILE A 141 -1.13 -3.10 13.23
CA ILE A 141 -1.85 -3.22 11.97
C ILE A 141 -2.54 -4.58 11.94
N THR A 142 -3.83 -4.58 11.64
CA THR A 142 -4.65 -5.80 11.62
C THR A 142 -5.47 -5.86 10.33
N THR A 143 -5.43 -6.99 9.65
CA THR A 143 -6.37 -7.33 8.58
C THR A 143 -7.30 -8.43 9.07
N ALA A 144 -8.61 -8.25 8.90
CA ALA A 144 -9.63 -9.20 9.31
C ALA A 144 -10.68 -9.35 8.22
N PHE A 145 -11.29 -10.54 8.08
CA PHE A 145 -12.33 -10.78 7.08
C PHE A 145 -13.61 -11.34 7.71
N GLU A 146 -14.73 -10.69 7.41
CA GLU A 146 -16.06 -11.14 7.77
C GLU A 146 -16.83 -11.51 6.49
N GLY A 147 -17.20 -12.78 6.35
CA GLY A 147 -17.94 -13.24 5.18
C GLY A 147 -17.79 -14.72 4.90
N ARG A 148 -18.08 -15.09 3.65
CA ARG A 148 -18.08 -16.47 3.15
C ARG A 148 -16.85 -16.73 2.30
N ARG A 149 -16.32 -17.95 2.44
CA ARG A 149 -15.22 -18.50 1.64
C ARG A 149 -15.75 -19.65 0.82
N ARG A 150 -15.47 -19.68 -0.48
CA ARG A 150 -15.87 -20.75 -1.40
C ARG A 150 -14.63 -21.31 -2.07
N ALA A 151 -14.30 -22.56 -1.76
CA ALA A 151 -13.28 -23.29 -2.51
C ALA A 151 -13.81 -23.63 -3.92
N ALA A 152 -12.98 -23.47 -4.93
CA ALA A 152 -13.29 -23.83 -6.31
C ALA A 152 -12.02 -24.24 -7.05
N ARG A 153 -12.18 -25.05 -8.10
CA ARG A 153 -11.12 -25.30 -9.07
C ARG A 153 -11.27 -24.37 -10.26
N VAL A 154 -10.19 -23.68 -10.60
CA VAL A 154 -10.12 -22.77 -11.75
C VAL A 154 -8.96 -23.16 -12.65
N GLY A 155 -8.99 -22.72 -13.90
CA GLY A 155 -7.88 -22.92 -14.82
C GLY A 155 -6.57 -22.33 -14.26
N GLY A 156 -5.49 -23.09 -14.30
CA GLY A 156 -4.14 -22.68 -13.92
C GLY A 156 -3.39 -21.98 -15.06
N GLY A 157 -2.33 -21.26 -14.72
CA GLY A 157 -1.54 -20.48 -15.68
C GLY A 157 -2.15 -19.11 -15.98
N PHE A 158 -1.40 -18.24 -16.66
CA PHE A 158 -1.80 -16.85 -16.92
C PHE A 158 -3.12 -16.72 -17.71
N PHE A 159 -3.39 -17.69 -18.59
CA PHE A 159 -4.60 -17.77 -19.40
C PHE A 159 -5.58 -18.87 -18.94
N GLY A 160 -5.31 -19.56 -17.84
CA GLY A 160 -6.19 -20.62 -17.33
C GLY A 160 -6.13 -21.95 -18.10
N THR A 161 -5.11 -22.18 -18.93
CA THR A 161 -4.99 -23.36 -19.80
C THR A 161 -4.08 -24.47 -19.26
N GLU A 162 -3.34 -24.22 -18.18
CA GLU A 162 -2.30 -25.11 -17.65
C GLU A 162 -2.83 -26.06 -16.56
N GLY A 163 -3.99 -26.66 -16.79
CA GLY A 163 -4.66 -27.54 -15.82
C GLY A 163 -5.57 -26.79 -14.86
N THR A 164 -5.88 -27.38 -13.70
CA THR A 164 -6.73 -26.74 -12.67
C THR A 164 -5.98 -26.53 -11.37
N ILE A 165 -6.17 -25.37 -10.75
CA ILE A 165 -5.67 -25.06 -9.41
C ILE A 165 -6.83 -24.91 -8.43
N ASP A 166 -6.63 -25.37 -7.19
CA ASP A 166 -7.55 -25.09 -6.10
C ASP A 166 -7.37 -23.62 -5.67
N THR A 167 -8.47 -22.87 -5.64
CA THR A 167 -8.48 -21.46 -5.24
C THR A 167 -9.65 -21.19 -4.29
N THR A 168 -9.56 -20.09 -3.55
CA THR A 168 -10.62 -19.64 -2.65
C THR A 168 -11.16 -18.31 -3.12
N PHE A 169 -12.49 -18.24 -3.25
CA PHE A 169 -13.23 -17.03 -3.54
C PHE A 169 -13.86 -16.47 -2.26
N TYR A 170 -13.79 -15.16 -2.10
CA TYR A 170 -14.24 -14.42 -0.94
C TYR A 170 -15.47 -13.57 -1.28
N THR A 171 -16.48 -13.61 -0.41
CA THR A 171 -17.65 -12.72 -0.46
C THR A 171 -17.91 -12.17 0.93
N GLY A 172 -17.73 -10.87 1.13
CA GLY A 172 -17.80 -10.24 2.46
C GLY A 172 -17.05 -8.92 2.55
N VAL A 173 -16.63 -8.56 3.76
CA VAL A 173 -15.90 -7.33 4.05
C VAL A 173 -14.56 -7.68 4.68
N ARG A 174 -13.48 -7.17 4.09
CA ARG A 174 -12.15 -7.20 4.67
C ARG A 174 -11.86 -5.84 5.29
N THR A 175 -11.40 -5.83 6.52
CA THR A 175 -11.11 -4.61 7.28
C THR A 175 -9.62 -4.52 7.54
N LEU A 176 -9.01 -3.39 7.18
CA LEU A 176 -7.68 -2.99 7.62
C LEU A 176 -7.84 -2.03 8.79
N SER A 177 -7.23 -2.34 9.93
CA SER A 177 -7.21 -1.49 11.12
C SER A 177 -5.78 -1.07 11.45
N ILE A 178 -5.61 0.18 11.86
CA ILE A 178 -4.37 0.79 12.28
C ILE A 178 -4.62 1.39 13.65
N GLU A 179 -4.07 0.78 14.70
CA GLU A 179 -4.23 1.20 16.09
C GLU A 179 -2.94 1.87 16.57
N HIS A 180 -3.06 3.06 17.14
CA HIS A 180 -1.99 3.67 17.93
C HIS A 180 -2.09 3.17 19.36
N LEU A 181 -1.23 2.21 19.71
CA LEU A 181 -1.33 1.42 20.94
C LEU A 181 -1.30 2.26 22.24
N PRO A 182 -0.46 3.31 22.37
CA PRO A 182 -0.49 4.16 23.57
C PRO A 182 -1.84 4.84 23.78
N SER A 183 -2.42 5.42 22.73
CA SER A 183 -3.66 6.21 22.81
C SER A 183 -4.95 5.41 22.61
N ARG A 184 -4.85 4.16 22.12
CA ARG A 184 -5.98 3.31 21.69
C ARG A 184 -6.85 3.89 20.58
N LEU A 185 -6.41 4.97 19.94
CA LEU A 185 -7.08 5.51 18.76
C LEU A 185 -6.86 4.57 17.58
N VAL A 186 -7.92 4.35 16.80
CA VAL A 186 -7.93 3.43 15.67
C VAL A 186 -8.43 4.14 14.43
N LEU A 187 -7.77 3.85 13.31
CA LEU A 187 -8.25 4.10 11.95
C LEU A 187 -8.62 2.76 11.30
N ARG A 188 -9.69 2.73 10.52
CA ARG A 188 -10.16 1.55 9.80
C ARG A 188 -10.46 1.89 8.35
N MET A 189 -10.21 0.93 7.47
CA MET A 189 -10.62 0.97 6.07
C MET A 189 -11.26 -0.37 5.71
N GLN A 190 -12.25 -0.34 4.81
CA GLN A 190 -13.00 -1.53 4.42
C GLN A 190 -12.90 -1.80 2.93
N GLU A 191 -12.62 -3.05 2.57
CA GLU A 191 -12.59 -3.57 1.21
C GLU A 191 -13.77 -4.56 1.07
N ARG A 192 -14.68 -4.29 0.13
CA ARG A 192 -15.80 -5.19 -0.15
C ARG A 192 -15.40 -6.19 -1.22
N LEU A 193 -15.51 -7.47 -0.89
CA LEU A 193 -15.18 -8.58 -1.77
C LEU A 193 -16.48 -9.25 -2.26
N ASN A 194 -16.60 -9.46 -3.56
CA ASN A 194 -17.75 -10.12 -4.16
C ASN A 194 -17.30 -11.26 -5.08
N ASN A 195 -17.37 -12.48 -4.57
CA ASN A 195 -16.94 -13.70 -5.26
C ASN A 195 -15.62 -13.52 -6.03
N THR A 196 -14.59 -13.01 -5.33
CA THR A 196 -13.28 -12.71 -5.92
C THR A 196 -12.18 -13.49 -5.20
N ASN A 197 -11.14 -13.87 -5.92
CA ASN A 197 -9.94 -14.53 -5.36
C ASN A 197 -8.77 -13.55 -5.19
N GLY A 198 -8.90 -12.31 -5.68
CA GLY A 198 -7.96 -11.22 -5.49
C GLY A 198 -8.38 -10.30 -4.35
N TYR A 199 -7.40 -9.67 -3.70
CA TYR A 199 -7.59 -8.70 -2.63
C TYR A 199 -6.39 -7.74 -2.58
N SER A 200 -6.57 -6.56 -2.01
CA SER A 200 -5.52 -5.56 -1.86
C SER A 200 -4.47 -5.98 -0.83
N ALA A 201 -3.19 -5.72 -1.11
CA ALA A 201 -2.07 -5.93 -0.18
C ALA A 201 -1.39 -4.60 0.15
N PRO A 202 -1.93 -3.80 1.10
CA PRO A 202 -1.49 -2.42 1.32
C PRO A 202 -0.16 -2.30 2.08
N GLN A 203 0.56 -3.40 2.31
CA GLN A 203 1.87 -3.44 2.97
C GLN A 203 2.85 -2.39 2.40
N THR A 204 2.91 -2.25 1.07
CA THR A 204 3.78 -1.31 0.35
C THR A 204 3.15 0.07 0.23
N ALA A 205 1.91 0.28 0.64
CA ALA A 205 1.22 1.57 0.63
C ALA A 205 1.32 2.31 1.97
N ILE A 206 1.71 1.62 3.06
CA ILE A 206 1.78 2.22 4.41
C ILE A 206 3.22 2.61 4.73
N ARG A 207 3.47 3.86 5.14
CA ARG A 207 4.80 4.36 5.58
C ARG A 207 4.72 4.92 6.98
N TYR A 208 5.30 4.22 7.94
CA TYR A 208 5.38 4.67 9.32
C TYR A 208 6.68 5.44 9.55
N LEU A 209 6.54 6.68 10.05
CA LEU A 209 7.64 7.62 10.33
C LEU A 209 7.60 7.97 11.83
N PRO A 210 8.16 7.12 12.71
CA PRO A 210 8.03 7.26 14.17
C PRO A 210 8.53 8.60 14.68
N GLU A 211 9.69 9.04 14.19
CA GLU A 211 10.35 10.26 14.64
C GLU A 211 9.59 11.53 14.24
N LEU A 212 8.69 11.44 13.27
CA LEU A 212 7.76 12.52 12.92
C LEU A 212 6.37 12.33 13.54
N GLN A 213 6.10 11.20 14.21
CA GLN A 213 4.76 10.79 14.64
C GLN A 213 3.75 10.87 13.48
N ARG A 214 4.16 10.37 12.31
CA ARG A 214 3.33 10.36 11.09
C ARG A 214 3.22 8.97 10.51
N LEU A 215 2.08 8.71 9.90
CA LEU A 215 1.86 7.57 9.03
C LEU A 215 1.33 8.09 7.69
N LEU A 216 1.99 7.72 6.58
CA LEU A 216 1.51 8.03 5.25
C LEU A 216 0.82 6.80 4.67
N LEU A 217 -0.37 7.00 4.12
CA LEU A 217 -1.15 6.01 3.38
C LEU A 217 -1.10 6.42 1.90
N LEU A 218 -0.31 5.72 1.11
CA LEU A 218 0.00 6.05 -0.30
C LEU A 218 -0.64 5.01 -1.20
N GLY A 219 -1.90 5.22 -1.58
CA GLY A 219 -2.69 4.23 -2.33
C GLY A 219 -3.19 3.06 -1.48
N ALA A 220 -3.19 3.18 -0.16
CA ALA A 220 -3.75 2.16 0.73
C ALA A 220 -5.29 2.12 0.65
N SER A 221 -5.90 3.25 0.29
CA SER A 221 -7.33 3.40 0.03
C SER A 221 -7.56 3.95 -1.37
N GLU A 222 -8.74 3.68 -1.93
CA GLU A 222 -9.17 4.10 -3.25
C GLU A 222 -10.53 4.82 -3.19
N ALA A 223 -10.74 5.75 -4.10
CA ALA A 223 -12.06 6.32 -4.40
C ALA A 223 -12.31 6.21 -5.90
N HIS A 224 -13.41 5.55 -6.28
CA HIS A 224 -13.78 5.31 -7.67
C HIS A 224 -12.65 4.65 -8.50
N GLY A 225 -11.90 3.73 -7.90
CA GLY A 225 -10.78 3.03 -8.53
C GLY A 225 -9.49 3.86 -8.66
N MET A 226 -9.45 5.06 -8.07
CA MET A 226 -8.26 5.90 -8.04
C MET A 226 -7.59 5.82 -6.66
N PRO A 227 -6.28 5.55 -6.57
CA PRO A 227 -5.58 5.50 -5.29
C PRO A 227 -5.55 6.88 -4.66
N LEU A 228 -5.82 6.93 -3.35
CA LEU A 228 -5.79 8.13 -2.54
C LEU A 228 -4.53 8.19 -1.68
N ALA A 229 -4.18 9.41 -1.28
CA ALA A 229 -3.08 9.65 -0.38
C ALA A 229 -3.58 10.35 0.90
N HIS A 230 -3.22 9.80 2.05
CA HIS A 230 -3.54 10.38 3.34
C HIS A 230 -2.30 10.46 4.23
N CYS A 231 -2.30 11.46 5.10
CA CYS A 231 -1.38 11.55 6.20
C CYS A 231 -2.18 11.42 7.50
N VAL A 232 -1.71 10.56 8.39
CA VAL A 232 -2.28 10.37 9.72
C VAL A 232 -1.29 10.92 10.74
N ALA A 233 -1.75 11.85 11.57
CA ALA A 233 -0.98 12.37 12.68
C ALA A 233 -1.18 11.46 13.88
N LEU A 234 -0.09 10.91 14.41
CA LEU A 234 -0.13 10.06 15.59
C LEU A 234 -0.08 10.94 16.84
N PRO A 235 -0.91 10.68 17.86
CA PRO A 235 -0.80 11.33 19.14
C PRO A 235 0.60 11.15 19.74
N SER A 236 1.06 12.13 20.51
CA SER A 236 2.22 11.89 21.37
C SER A 236 1.92 10.75 22.34
N PRO A 237 2.89 9.88 22.63
CA PRO A 237 2.76 8.88 23.69
C PRO A 237 2.49 9.51 25.07
#